data_AF-A0A329SAA1-F1
#
_entry.id   AF-A0A329SAA1-F1
#
_cell.length_a   1.000
_cell.length_b   1.000
_cell.length_c   1.000
_cell.angle_alpha   90.00
_cell.angle_beta   90.00
_cell.angle_gamma   90.00
#
_symmetry.space_group_name_H-M   'P 1'
#
loop_
_entity.id
_entity.type
_entity.pdbx_description
1 polymer ?
#
loop_
_entity_poly.entity_id
_entity_poly.type
_entity_poly.pdbx_seq_one_letter_code
_entity_poly.pdbx_strand_id
1 'polypeptide(L)'
;MSMYLGDLRSVRMLIDWIGYHHVVLVDAHVLGLRSLTYFLIATILSVCIVLVWIMLGKVDGGSTFTIVEYEILHRTFELSGLDVIVNGLVSLGFLVAKIIFRRRKVFRVKRRRSSAMVECVIYRCRLKLEPRDGPSVALAWPSEDSRCHSKESSLRGPEEIQHLMFVNFPLTFEATNTLLPWCIPEKLCFPNWFLATVYLVGAAGLTLSHIPLVLGSEYFAAHEELKSMVPFIALPCTAVFTGLFAVFYQRQLLKLLFTSFDFAFYSFQITCADIGACVLYNWNTPRCLMILSCWLWAQWAFTLDALTPTTRNMLKFQVRFAAPVLCLLLFDHLRIIYRIFLAKDTELRDSVIFEGTIWDHHLVIRVIPFYVSRSLTLSMWCSRLISRLASGSNDNVSILRGTVSYDNIFSRGRRRSSHMSRIVEVKALASALSRRTRVSPATSFCQEKTI
;
A
#
# COMPACT_ATOMS: atom_id res chain seq x y z
N MET A 1 -6.34 -27.92 8.16
CA MET A 1 -5.70 -29.08 8.82
C MET A 1 -5.97 -29.16 10.33
N SER A 2 -6.12 -28.06 11.09
CA SER A 2 -6.39 -28.14 12.54
C SER A 2 -7.86 -28.05 12.95
N MET A 3 -8.72 -27.36 12.18
CA MET A 3 -10.18 -27.49 12.32
C MET A 3 -10.64 -28.95 12.09
N TYR A 4 -9.85 -29.74 11.35
CA TYR A 4 -10.10 -31.14 11.05
C TYR A 4 -10.05 -32.08 12.27
N LEU A 5 -9.45 -31.65 13.40
CA LEU A 5 -9.17 -32.54 14.54
C LEU A 5 -9.83 -32.12 15.86
N GLY A 6 -10.62 -31.03 15.88
CA GLY A 6 -11.17 -30.48 17.13
C GLY A 6 -10.09 -30.09 18.16
N ASP A 7 -8.84 -29.95 17.68
CA ASP A 7 -7.64 -29.92 18.50
C ASP A 7 -7.16 -28.47 18.68
N LEU A 8 -6.38 -28.23 19.75
CA LEU A 8 -5.79 -26.95 20.18
C LEU A 8 -4.96 -26.23 19.08
N ARG A 9 -4.81 -26.85 17.92
CA ARG A 9 -4.16 -26.35 16.72
C ARG A 9 -5.02 -25.38 15.89
N SER A 10 -6.35 -25.26 16.09
CA SER A 10 -7.11 -24.15 15.46
C SER A 10 -6.66 -22.81 16.02
N VAL A 11 -6.37 -22.80 17.34
CA VAL A 11 -5.69 -21.70 18.03
C VAL A 11 -4.31 -21.48 17.41
N ARG A 12 -3.58 -22.52 16.99
CA ARG A 12 -2.33 -22.36 16.23
C ARG A 12 -2.53 -21.69 14.87
N MET A 13 -3.61 -21.97 14.14
CA MET A 13 -3.89 -21.28 12.87
C MET A 13 -4.27 -19.81 13.09
N LEU A 14 -4.98 -19.51 14.17
CA LEU A 14 -5.23 -18.15 14.66
C LEU A 14 -3.95 -17.46 15.14
N ILE A 15 -3.04 -18.16 15.82
CA ILE A 15 -1.73 -17.67 16.26
C ILE A 15 -0.80 -17.49 15.07
N ASP A 16 -0.85 -18.34 14.05
CA ASP A 16 -0.08 -18.22 12.81
C ASP A 16 -0.66 -17.10 11.94
N TRP A 17 -1.98 -16.89 11.97
CA TRP A 17 -2.65 -15.75 11.33
C TRP A 17 -2.33 -14.43 12.04
N ILE A 18 -2.42 -14.40 13.38
CA ILE A 18 -1.97 -13.29 14.23
C ILE A 18 -0.48 -13.10 14.07
N GLY A 19 0.31 -14.16 13.97
CA GLY A 19 1.75 -14.19 13.77
C GLY A 19 2.12 -13.67 12.39
N TYR A 20 1.32 -13.95 11.37
CA TYR A 20 1.44 -13.37 10.03
C TYR A 20 1.11 -11.87 10.08
N HIS A 21 0.06 -11.49 10.79
CA HIS A 21 -0.24 -10.08 11.08
C HIS A 21 0.86 -9.42 11.90
N HIS A 22 1.49 -10.15 12.81
CA HIS A 22 2.58 -9.70 13.64
C HIS A 22 3.86 -9.57 12.81
N VAL A 23 4.11 -10.43 11.82
CA VAL A 23 5.17 -10.32 10.82
C VAL A 23 4.94 -9.10 9.93
N VAL A 24 3.67 -8.83 9.56
CA VAL A 24 3.26 -7.59 8.88
C VAL A 24 3.42 -6.36 9.79
N LEU A 25 3.30 -6.50 11.12
CA LEU A 25 3.58 -5.47 12.12
C LEU A 25 5.09 -5.36 12.46
N VAL A 26 5.88 -6.43 12.24
CA VAL A 26 7.33 -6.57 12.50
C VAL A 26 8.16 -6.14 11.28
N ASP A 27 7.55 -5.46 10.30
CA ASP A 27 8.21 -4.59 9.30
C ASP A 27 9.20 -3.56 9.95
N ALA A 28 9.32 -3.55 11.30
CA ALA A 28 10.04 -2.66 12.20
C ALA A 28 11.56 -2.82 12.13
N HIS A 29 12.04 -4.02 11.87
CA HIS A 29 13.48 -4.28 11.92
C HIS A 29 14.06 -4.20 10.51
N VAL A 30 14.64 -3.06 10.13
CA VAL A 30 15.21 -2.84 8.79
C VAL A 30 16.37 -3.82 8.49
N LEU A 31 17.09 -4.28 9.52
CA LEU A 31 18.07 -5.36 9.39
C LEU A 31 17.42 -6.72 9.08
N GLY A 32 16.16 -6.89 9.49
CA GLY A 32 15.34 -8.06 9.24
C GLY A 32 14.70 -8.07 7.86
N LEU A 33 14.73 -7.02 7.04
CA LEU A 33 14.01 -7.00 5.76
C LEU A 33 14.45 -8.12 4.80
N ARG A 34 15.74 -8.48 4.84
CA ARG A 34 16.26 -9.65 4.11
C ARG A 34 15.68 -10.95 4.67
N SER A 35 15.73 -11.11 5.99
CA SER A 35 15.14 -12.26 6.69
C SER A 35 13.64 -12.38 6.43
N LEU A 36 12.89 -11.28 6.51
CA LEU A 36 11.48 -11.17 6.18
C LEU A 36 11.21 -11.58 4.74
N THR A 37 12.02 -11.08 3.79
CA THR A 37 11.88 -11.47 2.38
C THR A 37 12.11 -12.98 2.22
N TYR A 38 13.14 -13.54 2.85
CA TYR A 38 13.41 -14.98 2.82
C TYR A 38 12.30 -15.79 3.48
N PHE A 39 11.80 -15.34 4.64
CA PHE A 39 10.69 -15.97 5.35
C PHE A 39 9.41 -15.94 4.52
N LEU A 40 9.12 -14.82 3.85
CA LEU A 40 7.96 -14.66 2.98
C LEU A 40 8.08 -15.54 1.73
N ILE A 41 9.27 -15.59 1.11
CA ILE A 41 9.54 -16.49 -0.03
C ILE A 41 9.41 -17.95 0.43
N ALA A 42 9.97 -18.32 1.58
CA ALA A 42 9.87 -19.66 2.14
C ALA A 42 8.43 -20.02 2.49
N THR A 43 7.65 -19.07 3.02
CA THR A 43 6.22 -19.25 3.30
C THR A 43 5.46 -19.48 2.00
N ILE A 44 5.68 -18.67 0.97
CA ILE A 44 5.04 -18.85 -0.33
C ILE A 44 5.44 -20.17 -0.95
N LEU A 45 6.72 -20.52 -0.92
CA LEU A 45 7.21 -21.80 -1.44
C LEU A 45 6.56 -22.97 -0.70
N SER A 46 6.50 -22.92 0.63
CA SER A 46 5.84 -23.93 1.47
C SER A 46 4.36 -24.05 1.14
N VAL A 47 3.63 -22.93 1.04
CA VAL A 47 2.21 -22.92 0.66
C VAL A 47 2.01 -23.44 -0.78
N CYS A 48 2.91 -23.11 -1.72
CA CYS A 48 2.89 -23.64 -3.07
C CYS A 48 3.16 -25.15 -3.11
N ILE A 49 4.10 -25.66 -2.30
CA ILE A 49 4.37 -27.11 -2.19
C ILE A 49 3.13 -27.82 -1.64
N VAL A 50 2.52 -27.30 -0.57
CA VAL A 50 1.27 -27.83 -0.01
C VAL A 50 0.16 -27.83 -1.06
N LEU A 51 0.01 -26.72 -1.80
CA LEU A 51 -0.95 -26.63 -2.89
C LEU A 51 -0.69 -27.67 -3.97
N VAL A 52 0.56 -27.83 -4.43
CA VAL A 52 0.94 -28.83 -5.43
C VAL A 52 0.68 -30.25 -4.91
N TRP A 53 0.97 -30.55 -3.65
CA TRP A 53 0.68 -31.86 -3.07
C TRP A 53 -0.81 -32.16 -2.98
N ILE A 54 -1.64 -31.16 -2.64
CA ILE A 54 -3.10 -31.27 -2.69
C ILE A 54 -3.55 -31.51 -4.14
N MET A 55 -3.01 -30.74 -5.09
CA MET A 55 -3.33 -30.87 -6.52
C MET A 55 -2.85 -32.18 -7.15
N LEU A 56 -1.85 -32.84 -6.59
CA LEU A 56 -1.37 -34.16 -7.04
C LEU A 56 -2.15 -35.33 -6.40
N GLY A 57 -3.19 -35.03 -5.61
CA GLY A 57 -3.96 -36.06 -4.90
C GLY A 57 -3.14 -36.83 -3.87
N LYS A 58 -2.00 -36.29 -3.41
CA LYS A 58 -1.13 -36.95 -2.42
C LYS A 58 -1.59 -36.72 -0.97
N VAL A 59 -2.47 -35.74 -0.77
CA VAL A 59 -3.06 -35.43 0.53
C VAL A 59 -4.52 -35.87 0.49
N ASP A 60 -4.78 -37.05 1.02
CA ASP A 60 -6.14 -37.59 1.13
C ASP A 60 -7.03 -36.60 1.89
N GLY A 61 -8.20 -36.30 1.32
CA GLY A 61 -9.16 -35.33 1.88
C GLY A 61 -8.77 -33.86 1.72
N GLY A 62 -7.64 -33.53 1.06
CA GLY A 62 -7.19 -32.16 0.88
C GLY A 62 -8.08 -31.33 -0.05
N SER A 63 -8.60 -31.92 -1.12
CA SER A 63 -9.50 -31.28 -2.08
C SER A 63 -10.95 -31.23 -1.59
N THR A 64 -11.37 -32.22 -0.81
CA THR A 64 -12.74 -32.35 -0.27
C THR A 64 -12.90 -31.68 1.09
N PHE A 65 -11.91 -30.94 1.58
CA PHE A 65 -12.03 -30.27 2.87
C PHE A 65 -12.93 -29.03 2.76
N THR A 66 -14.14 -29.16 3.28
CA THR A 66 -15.15 -28.11 3.36
C THR A 66 -14.92 -27.28 4.62
N ILE A 67 -14.72 -25.98 4.47
CA ILE A 67 -14.57 -25.06 5.62
C ILE A 67 -15.94 -24.56 6.08
N VAL A 68 -16.74 -24.12 5.11
CA VAL A 68 -18.09 -23.58 5.32
C VAL A 68 -18.96 -24.09 4.20
N GLU A 69 -20.08 -24.70 4.55
CA GLU A 69 -21.16 -24.99 3.63
C GLU A 69 -22.10 -23.79 3.57
N TYR A 70 -22.51 -23.41 2.36
CA TYR A 70 -23.47 -22.34 2.14
C TYR A 70 -24.47 -22.75 1.08
N GLU A 71 -25.72 -22.31 1.22
CA GLU A 71 -26.82 -22.66 0.32
C GLU A 71 -27.20 -21.45 -0.53
N ILE A 72 -27.05 -21.56 -1.85
CA ILE A 72 -27.47 -20.52 -2.80
C ILE A 72 -28.38 -21.15 -3.84
N LEU A 73 -29.56 -20.57 -4.04
CA LEU A 73 -30.54 -21.03 -5.03
C LEU A 73 -30.85 -22.54 -4.89
N HIS A 74 -31.03 -23.01 -3.64
CA HIS A 74 -31.25 -24.42 -3.29
C HIS A 74 -30.13 -25.40 -3.69
N ARG A 75 -28.94 -24.89 -4.04
CA ARG A 75 -27.74 -25.70 -4.22
C ARG A 75 -26.81 -25.46 -3.05
N THR A 76 -26.37 -26.54 -2.43
CA THR A 76 -25.32 -26.50 -1.42
C THR A 76 -23.98 -26.38 -2.12
N PHE A 77 -23.20 -25.41 -1.70
CA PHE A 77 -21.84 -25.18 -2.14
C PHE A 77 -20.91 -25.28 -0.94
N GLU A 78 -19.72 -25.78 -1.22
CA GLU A 78 -18.70 -26.00 -0.20
C GLU A 78 -17.55 -25.03 -0.45
N LEU A 79 -17.21 -24.24 0.56
CA LEU A 79 -16.00 -23.43 0.54
C LEU A 79 -14.80 -24.35 0.77
N SER A 80 -14.11 -24.73 -0.30
CA SER A 80 -12.95 -25.62 -0.20
C SER A 80 -11.76 -24.91 0.45
N GLY A 81 -10.98 -25.67 1.22
CA GLY A 81 -9.68 -25.20 1.73
C GLY A 81 -8.72 -24.75 0.63
N LEU A 82 -8.83 -25.32 -0.56
CA LEU A 82 -8.02 -24.94 -1.72
C LEU A 82 -8.28 -23.48 -2.11
N ASP A 83 -9.54 -23.05 -2.14
CA ASP A 83 -9.90 -21.68 -2.49
C ASP A 83 -9.28 -20.67 -1.52
N VAL A 84 -9.28 -20.99 -0.22
CA VAL A 84 -8.66 -20.14 0.81
C VAL A 84 -7.16 -20.06 0.61
N ILE A 85 -6.50 -21.18 0.28
CA ILE A 85 -5.06 -21.23 0.01
C ILE A 85 -4.71 -20.39 -1.22
N VAL A 86 -5.42 -20.57 -2.34
CA VAL A 86 -5.19 -19.82 -3.59
C VAL A 86 -5.39 -18.33 -3.36
N ASN A 87 -6.48 -17.94 -2.69
CA ASN A 87 -6.73 -16.54 -2.35
C ASN A 87 -5.66 -15.95 -1.43
N GLY A 88 -5.21 -16.74 -0.45
CA GLY A 88 -4.09 -16.41 0.42
C GLY A 88 -2.81 -16.16 -0.38
N LEU A 89 -2.48 -17.04 -1.33
CA LEU A 89 -1.32 -16.92 -2.23
C LEU A 89 -1.38 -15.64 -3.07
N VAL A 90 -2.54 -15.25 -3.59
CA VAL A 90 -2.68 -13.98 -4.32
C VAL A 90 -2.36 -12.80 -3.40
N SER A 91 -2.92 -12.77 -2.18
CA SER A 91 -2.64 -11.71 -1.20
C SER A 91 -1.17 -11.67 -0.77
N LEU A 92 -0.58 -12.83 -0.53
CA LEU A 92 0.86 -13.02 -0.28
C LEU A 92 1.71 -12.48 -1.44
N GLY A 93 1.32 -12.76 -2.68
CA GLY A 93 1.96 -12.26 -3.88
C GLY A 93 1.97 -10.73 -3.96
N PHE A 94 0.86 -10.07 -3.61
CA PHE A 94 0.82 -8.61 -3.50
C PHE A 94 1.74 -8.06 -2.41
N LEU A 95 1.83 -8.74 -1.27
CA LEU A 95 2.77 -8.37 -0.20
C LEU A 95 4.23 -8.54 -0.63
N VAL A 96 4.57 -9.59 -1.39
CA VAL A 96 5.89 -9.73 -2.00
C VAL A 96 6.14 -8.60 -3.00
N ALA A 97 5.19 -8.33 -3.89
CA ALA A 97 5.30 -7.25 -4.87
C ALA A 97 5.52 -5.90 -4.17
N LYS A 98 4.85 -5.65 -3.04
CA LYS A 98 5.08 -4.49 -2.16
C LYS A 98 6.53 -4.38 -1.72
N ILE A 99 7.06 -5.46 -1.17
CA ILE A 99 8.42 -5.51 -0.61
C ILE A 99 9.43 -5.32 -1.73
N ILE A 100 9.26 -5.99 -2.88
CA ILE A 100 10.12 -5.85 -4.05
C ILE A 100 10.08 -4.42 -4.60
N PHE A 101 8.89 -3.84 -4.75
CA PHE A 101 8.72 -2.47 -5.24
C PHE A 101 9.41 -1.46 -4.32
N ARG A 102 9.19 -1.57 -3.00
CA ARG A 102 9.84 -0.72 -1.99
C ARG A 102 11.36 -0.89 -2.05
N ARG A 103 11.85 -2.14 -2.11
CA ARG A 103 13.29 -2.44 -2.19
C ARG A 103 13.93 -1.87 -3.45
N ARG A 104 13.27 -1.96 -4.61
CA ARG A 104 13.71 -1.34 -5.87
C ARG A 104 13.78 0.19 -5.74
N LYS A 105 12.81 0.82 -5.09
CA LYS A 105 12.82 2.27 -4.83
C LYS A 105 14.01 2.67 -3.96
N VAL A 106 14.24 1.98 -2.84
CA VAL A 106 15.40 2.21 -1.95
C VAL A 106 16.72 2.03 -2.70
N PHE A 107 16.86 0.98 -3.52
CA PHE A 107 18.09 0.78 -4.29
C PHE A 107 18.32 1.86 -5.36
N ARG A 108 17.26 2.38 -6.00
CA ARG A 108 17.39 3.49 -6.94
C ARG A 108 17.86 4.77 -6.25
N VAL A 109 17.37 5.05 -5.05
CA VAL A 109 17.81 6.19 -4.23
C VAL A 109 19.25 6.00 -3.77
N LYS A 110 19.59 4.81 -3.23
CA LYS A 110 20.94 4.46 -2.78
C LYS A 110 21.98 4.49 -3.91
N ARG A 111 21.61 4.11 -5.15
CA ARG A 111 22.52 4.21 -6.30
C ARG A 111 22.89 5.66 -6.61
N ARG A 112 21.99 6.61 -6.33
CA ARG A 112 22.22 8.04 -6.53
C ARG A 112 22.91 8.72 -5.35
N ARG A 113 22.69 8.24 -4.12
CA ARG A 113 23.30 8.77 -2.89
C ARG A 113 24.27 7.75 -2.28
N SER A 114 25.57 8.05 -2.32
CA SER A 114 26.66 7.25 -1.71
C SER A 114 26.59 7.09 -0.17
N SER A 115 25.54 7.61 0.47
CA SER A 115 25.45 7.78 1.92
C SER A 115 24.96 6.52 2.65
N ALA A 116 25.39 6.43 3.92
CA ALA A 116 25.07 5.39 4.88
C ALA A 116 23.61 5.43 5.40
N MET A 117 22.73 6.21 4.77
CA MET A 117 21.35 6.34 5.22
C MET A 117 20.53 5.08 4.90
N VAL A 118 19.73 4.66 5.86
CA VAL A 118 18.80 3.54 5.75
C VAL A 118 17.38 4.08 5.97
N GLU A 119 16.50 3.87 4.98
CA GLU A 119 15.08 4.24 5.08
C GLU A 119 14.35 3.32 6.08
N CYS A 120 13.64 3.92 7.04
CA CYS A 120 12.68 3.24 7.88
C CYS A 120 11.44 2.86 7.06
N VAL A 121 11.06 1.58 7.13
CA VAL A 121 9.90 1.07 6.39
C VAL A 121 8.59 1.26 7.16
N ILE A 122 8.62 1.06 8.50
CA ILE A 122 7.45 1.29 9.38
C ILE A 122 7.23 2.75 9.69
N TYR A 123 8.27 3.43 10.15
CA TYR A 123 8.14 4.81 10.56
C TYR A 123 7.96 5.66 9.31
N ARG A 124 6.72 6.12 9.15
CA ARG A 124 6.34 7.03 8.10
C ARG A 124 5.77 8.28 8.72
N CYS A 125 6.31 9.42 8.31
CA CYS A 125 5.79 10.70 8.76
C CYS A 125 4.45 10.99 8.08
N ARG A 126 3.55 11.58 8.85
CA ARG A 126 2.40 12.29 8.27
C ARG A 126 2.96 13.46 7.47
N LEU A 127 2.52 13.60 6.22
CA LEU A 127 2.85 14.76 5.41
C LEU A 127 1.78 15.80 5.62
N LYS A 128 2.20 17.04 5.88
CA LYS A 128 1.36 18.21 5.88
C LYS A 128 1.74 19.04 4.66
N LEU A 129 0.76 19.40 3.84
CA LEU A 129 0.96 20.33 2.74
C LEU A 129 0.68 21.73 3.27
N GLU A 130 1.64 22.63 3.13
CA GLU A 130 1.48 24.02 3.52
C GLU A 130 1.56 24.91 2.29
N PRO A 131 0.62 25.86 2.11
CA PRO A 131 0.73 26.86 1.05
C PRO A 131 1.97 27.73 1.32
N ARG A 132 2.71 28.05 0.26
CA ARG A 132 3.88 28.91 0.34
C ARG A 132 3.68 30.10 -0.57
N ASP A 133 3.50 31.28 0.04
CA ASP A 133 3.38 32.53 -0.69
C ASP A 133 4.77 33.04 -1.07
N GLY A 134 5.02 33.23 -2.37
CA GLY A 134 6.24 33.84 -2.87
C GLY A 134 6.73 33.22 -4.19
N PRO A 135 7.51 33.97 -4.99
CA PRO A 135 8.17 33.42 -6.16
C PRO A 135 8.96 32.20 -5.71
N SER A 136 8.92 31.15 -6.53
CA SER A 136 9.66 29.90 -6.35
C SER A 136 11.17 30.18 -6.51
N VAL A 137 11.71 31.03 -5.64
CA VAL A 137 13.13 31.05 -5.33
C VAL A 137 13.29 29.67 -4.71
N ALA A 138 13.73 28.74 -5.54
CA ALA A 138 14.48 27.60 -5.09
C ALA A 138 15.62 28.17 -4.26
N LEU A 139 15.32 28.48 -2.99
CA LEU A 139 16.26 28.46 -1.91
C LEU A 139 16.81 27.05 -2.03
N ALA A 140 17.90 26.96 -2.78
CA ALA A 140 18.94 26.00 -2.52
C ALA A 140 19.13 26.10 -1.02
N TRP A 141 18.41 25.25 -0.29
CA TRP A 141 18.69 24.99 1.11
C TRP A 141 20.20 24.83 1.14
N PRO A 142 20.90 25.61 1.97
CA PRO A 142 22.35 25.71 1.91
C PRO A 142 22.88 24.28 1.86
N SER A 143 23.46 23.94 0.71
CA SER A 143 24.18 22.71 0.47
C SER A 143 25.12 22.54 1.65
N GLU A 144 24.85 21.53 2.50
CA GLU A 144 25.74 20.76 3.38
C GLU A 144 27.20 21.22 3.53
N ASP A 145 27.44 22.51 3.78
CA ASP A 145 28.76 23.07 4.10
C ASP A 145 28.74 23.82 5.43
N SER A 146 27.65 23.70 6.22
CA SER A 146 27.76 23.85 7.68
C SER A 146 28.46 22.61 8.24
N ARG A 147 29.74 22.51 7.89
CA ARG A 147 30.75 21.65 8.48
C ARG A 147 30.78 22.03 9.96
N CYS A 148 29.97 21.33 10.75
CA CYS A 148 29.99 21.40 12.20
C CYS A 148 31.40 21.02 12.63
N HIS A 149 32.24 22.04 12.81
CA HIS A 149 33.44 21.98 13.62
C HIS A 149 33.00 21.81 15.08
N SER A 150 32.46 20.64 15.43
CA SER A 150 32.46 20.17 16.81
C SER A 150 33.82 19.51 17.05
N LYS A 151 34.87 20.34 17.11
CA LYS A 151 36.05 19.96 17.86
C LYS A 151 35.67 20.08 19.34
N GLU A 152 36.00 19.04 20.08
CA GLU A 152 36.07 19.04 21.55
C GLU A 152 34.74 19.15 22.30
N SER A 153 34.16 17.99 22.60
CA SER A 153 33.79 17.73 24.00
C SER A 153 33.59 16.23 24.27
N SER A 154 34.39 15.73 25.19
CA SER A 154 33.97 14.83 26.28
C SER A 154 34.00 13.31 26.03
N LEU A 155 34.99 12.69 26.69
CA LEU A 155 35.04 11.29 27.11
C LEU A 155 33.86 10.92 28.04
N ARG A 156 32.64 10.82 27.50
CA ARG A 156 31.54 10.10 28.16
C ARG A 156 31.07 8.99 27.23
N GLY A 157 30.94 7.78 27.79
CA GLY A 157 30.57 6.57 27.05
C GLY A 157 29.35 6.83 26.16
N PRO A 158 29.37 6.40 24.89
CA PRO A 158 28.39 6.86 23.93
C PRO A 158 27.11 6.05 24.11
N GLU A 159 26.14 6.58 24.86
CA GLU A 159 24.74 6.34 24.47
C GLU A 159 24.54 7.04 23.13
N GLU A 160 24.87 6.33 22.06
CA GLU A 160 24.81 6.83 20.70
C GLU A 160 23.33 6.86 20.27
N ILE A 161 22.65 7.97 20.58
CA ILE A 161 21.23 8.17 20.22
C ILE A 161 21.11 8.20 18.70
N GLN A 162 20.36 7.25 18.15
CA GLN A 162 20.10 7.18 16.71
C GLN A 162 19.05 8.22 16.31
N HIS A 163 19.48 9.26 15.59
CA HIS A 163 18.58 10.29 15.09
C HIS A 163 17.83 9.83 13.83
N LEU A 164 16.51 9.86 13.89
CA LEU A 164 15.62 9.69 12.74
C LEU A 164 15.54 11.02 11.98
N MET A 165 15.91 10.98 10.70
CA MET A 165 15.86 12.12 9.78
C MET A 165 14.70 11.94 8.80
N PHE A 166 13.92 13.00 8.60
CA PHE A 166 12.96 13.03 7.53
C PHE A 166 13.69 13.08 6.18
N VAL A 167 13.34 12.17 5.25
CA VAL A 167 13.88 12.26 3.89
C VAL A 167 13.15 13.40 3.20
N ASN A 168 13.85 14.51 2.99
CA ASN A 168 13.32 15.65 2.27
C ASN A 168 12.62 15.19 1.00
N PHE A 169 11.34 15.53 0.92
CA PHE A 169 10.48 15.29 -0.22
C PHE A 169 10.67 16.48 -1.16
N PRO A 170 11.48 16.36 -2.23
CA PRO A 170 12.03 17.53 -2.93
C PRO A 170 11.05 18.10 -3.97
N LEU A 171 9.76 18.20 -3.63
CA LEU A 171 8.75 18.72 -4.54
C LEU A 171 7.98 19.84 -3.88
N THR A 172 8.32 21.07 -4.26
CA THR A 172 7.33 22.14 -4.31
C THR A 172 6.40 21.84 -5.49
N PHE A 173 5.10 21.97 -5.26
CA PHE A 173 4.09 21.73 -6.28
C PHE A 173 3.47 23.08 -6.64
N GLU A 174 3.45 23.40 -7.93
CA GLU A 174 2.75 24.59 -8.41
C GLU A 174 1.24 24.33 -8.40
N ALA A 175 0.48 24.95 -7.50
CA ALA A 175 -0.93 24.63 -7.28
C ALA A 175 -1.84 24.79 -8.52
N THR A 176 -1.39 25.53 -9.54
CA THR A 176 -2.06 25.77 -10.83
C THR A 176 -1.98 24.58 -11.79
N ASN A 177 -1.09 23.60 -11.55
CA ASN A 177 -0.84 22.49 -12.46
C ASN A 177 -1.83 21.30 -12.25
N THR A 178 -3.12 21.62 -12.30
CA THR A 178 -4.24 20.69 -12.14
C THR A 178 -4.52 19.87 -13.42
N LEU A 179 -5.33 18.82 -13.33
CA LEU A 179 -5.68 17.97 -14.48
C LEU A 179 -6.35 18.78 -15.61
N LEU A 180 -7.25 19.69 -15.26
CA LEU A 180 -7.75 20.68 -16.20
C LEU A 180 -7.03 22.00 -15.92
N PRO A 181 -6.12 22.46 -16.80
CA PRO A 181 -5.31 23.65 -16.60
C PRO A 181 -6.12 24.95 -16.75
N TRP A 182 -7.43 24.90 -16.53
CA TRP A 182 -8.27 26.07 -16.53
C TRP A 182 -7.64 27.04 -15.54
N CYS A 183 -7.30 28.25 -16.00
CA CYS A 183 -6.76 29.31 -15.16
C CYS A 183 -7.71 29.49 -13.98
N ILE A 184 -7.43 28.85 -12.85
CA ILE A 184 -8.11 29.14 -11.60
C ILE A 184 -7.58 30.52 -11.27
N PRO A 185 -8.37 31.61 -11.43
CA PRO A 185 -7.89 32.90 -10.98
C PRO A 185 -7.54 32.75 -9.50
N GLU A 186 -6.45 33.37 -9.06
CA GLU A 186 -5.92 33.23 -7.69
C GLU A 186 -6.98 33.51 -6.60
N LYS A 187 -8.10 34.15 -6.97
CA LYS A 187 -9.23 34.49 -6.11
C LYS A 187 -10.55 33.82 -6.51
N LEU A 188 -10.53 32.66 -7.16
CA LEU A 188 -11.77 31.94 -7.47
C LEU A 188 -12.39 31.40 -6.17
N CYS A 189 -13.34 32.13 -5.60
CA CYS A 189 -14.24 31.59 -4.60
C CYS A 189 -15.52 31.14 -5.29
N PHE A 190 -15.83 29.85 -5.23
CA PHE A 190 -17.14 29.38 -5.69
C PHE A 190 -18.23 29.98 -4.81
N PRO A 191 -19.32 30.48 -5.41
CA PRO A 191 -20.44 30.97 -4.62
C PRO A 191 -21.05 29.81 -3.82
N ASN A 192 -21.55 30.09 -2.62
CA ASN A 192 -22.07 29.07 -1.71
C ASN A 192 -23.19 28.21 -2.33
N TRP A 193 -24.03 28.80 -3.18
CA TRP A 193 -25.12 28.09 -3.86
C TRP A 193 -24.60 27.01 -4.82
N PHE A 194 -23.49 27.27 -5.52
CA PHE A 194 -22.86 26.30 -6.42
C PHE A 194 -22.33 25.12 -5.62
N LEU A 195 -21.57 25.40 -4.55
CA LEU A 195 -21.06 24.36 -3.64
C LEU A 195 -22.21 23.56 -3.04
N ALA A 196 -23.27 24.22 -2.55
CA ALA A 196 -24.46 23.54 -2.01
C ALA A 196 -25.10 22.60 -3.04
N THR A 197 -25.20 23.04 -4.30
CA THR A 197 -25.72 22.20 -5.40
C THR A 197 -24.83 20.99 -5.65
N VAL A 198 -23.51 21.19 -5.72
CA VAL A 198 -22.54 20.09 -5.91
C VAL A 198 -22.62 19.09 -4.75
N TYR A 199 -22.66 19.55 -3.50
CA TYR A 199 -22.78 18.67 -2.34
C TYR A 199 -24.14 17.98 -2.26
N LEU A 200 -25.23 18.63 -2.68
CA LEU A 200 -26.54 18.00 -2.78
C LEU A 200 -26.55 16.89 -3.83
N VAL A 201 -25.95 17.13 -5.01
CA VAL A 201 -25.76 16.11 -6.06
C VAL A 201 -24.88 14.96 -5.56
N GLY A 202 -23.81 15.26 -4.84
CA GLY A 202 -22.95 14.25 -4.21
C GLY A 202 -23.69 13.43 -3.16
N ALA A 203 -24.46 14.07 -2.29
CA ALA A 203 -25.26 13.39 -1.27
C ALA A 203 -26.37 12.52 -1.90
N ALA A 204 -27.04 13.01 -2.94
CA ALA A 204 -28.01 12.24 -3.72
C ALA A 204 -27.34 11.03 -4.39
N GLY A 205 -26.20 11.22 -5.06
CA GLY A 205 -25.43 10.13 -5.68
C GLY A 205 -25.01 9.07 -4.65
N LEU A 206 -24.49 9.49 -3.49
CA LEU A 206 -24.07 8.59 -2.41
C LEU A 206 -25.28 7.81 -1.86
N THR A 207 -26.34 8.50 -1.44
CA THR A 207 -27.53 7.86 -0.86
C THR A 207 -28.20 6.90 -1.84
N LEU A 208 -28.41 7.31 -3.10
CA LEU A 208 -29.00 6.46 -4.14
C LEU A 208 -28.12 5.25 -4.47
N SER A 209 -26.79 5.34 -4.34
CA SER A 209 -25.89 4.20 -4.56
C SER A 209 -26.02 3.13 -3.46
N HIS A 210 -26.36 3.51 -2.23
CA HIS A 210 -26.49 2.60 -1.10
C HIS A 210 -27.92 2.08 -0.89
N ILE A 211 -28.95 2.84 -1.26
CA ILE A 211 -30.38 2.53 -1.04
C ILE A 211 -30.74 1.10 -1.48
N PRO A 212 -30.45 0.64 -2.71
CA PRO A 212 -30.84 -0.69 -3.16
C PRO A 212 -30.02 -1.84 -2.56
N LEU A 213 -28.88 -1.53 -1.95
CA LEU A 213 -28.19 -2.50 -1.10
C LEU A 213 -28.86 -2.54 0.27
N VAL A 214 -29.28 -1.40 0.82
CA VAL A 214 -29.82 -1.26 2.19
C VAL A 214 -31.27 -1.73 2.36
N LEU A 215 -32.17 -1.43 1.43
CA LEU A 215 -33.61 -1.73 1.57
C LEU A 215 -33.98 -3.19 1.27
N GLY A 216 -33.00 -4.01 0.87
CA GLY A 216 -33.23 -5.43 0.58
C GLY A 216 -33.93 -5.67 -0.76
N SER A 217 -33.94 -6.94 -1.18
CA SER A 217 -34.54 -7.35 -2.47
C SER A 217 -36.06 -7.22 -2.45
N GLU A 218 -36.72 -7.56 -1.33
CA GLU A 218 -38.18 -7.61 -1.21
C GLU A 218 -38.86 -6.25 -1.44
N TYR A 219 -38.29 -5.17 -0.89
CA TYR A 219 -38.85 -3.82 -1.09
C TYR A 219 -38.78 -3.37 -2.54
N PHE A 220 -37.68 -3.70 -3.22
CA PHE A 220 -37.46 -3.36 -4.63
C PHE A 220 -38.24 -4.24 -5.59
N ALA A 221 -38.55 -5.48 -5.22
CA ALA A 221 -39.40 -6.37 -6.01
C ALA A 221 -40.83 -5.82 -6.17
N ALA A 222 -41.32 -5.03 -5.20
CA ALA A 222 -42.61 -4.36 -5.31
C ALA A 222 -42.60 -3.16 -6.29
N HIS A 223 -41.43 -2.63 -6.67
CA HIS A 223 -41.28 -1.41 -7.46
C HIS A 223 -40.20 -1.57 -8.55
N GLU A 224 -40.50 -2.36 -9.58
CA GLU A 224 -39.57 -2.65 -10.71
C GLU A 224 -39.06 -1.38 -11.42
N GLU A 225 -39.90 -0.36 -11.58
CA GLU A 225 -39.47 0.91 -12.20
C GLU A 225 -38.37 1.60 -11.39
N LEU A 226 -38.51 1.62 -10.05
CA LEU A 226 -37.53 2.22 -9.15
C LEU A 226 -36.21 1.45 -9.16
N LYS A 227 -36.28 0.11 -9.26
CA LYS A 227 -35.10 -0.77 -9.37
C LYS A 227 -34.23 -0.42 -10.57
N SER A 228 -34.85 -0.08 -11.69
CA SER A 228 -34.15 0.33 -12.90
C SER A 228 -33.68 1.78 -12.83
N MET A 229 -34.53 2.73 -12.44
CA MET A 229 -34.22 4.16 -12.49
C MET A 229 -33.12 4.61 -11.51
N VAL A 230 -33.11 4.07 -10.29
CA VAL A 230 -32.20 4.55 -9.23
C VAL A 230 -30.73 4.47 -9.64
N PRO A 231 -30.20 3.34 -10.16
CA PRO A 231 -28.81 3.28 -10.62
C PRO A 231 -28.46 4.24 -11.76
N PHE A 232 -29.39 4.47 -12.70
CA PHE A 232 -29.18 5.42 -13.81
C PHE A 232 -29.14 6.87 -13.36
N ILE A 233 -29.72 7.20 -12.20
CA ILE A 233 -29.60 8.55 -11.60
C ILE A 233 -28.38 8.61 -10.67
N ALA A 234 -28.14 7.56 -9.88
CA ALA A 234 -27.05 7.50 -8.93
C ALA A 234 -25.69 7.65 -9.61
N LEU A 235 -25.45 6.92 -10.70
CA LEU A 235 -24.17 6.92 -11.38
C LEU A 235 -23.79 8.29 -11.97
N PRO A 236 -24.63 8.99 -12.74
CA PRO A 236 -24.34 10.36 -13.19
C PRO A 236 -24.13 11.35 -12.06
N CYS A 237 -24.95 11.31 -11.01
CA CYS A 237 -24.76 12.19 -9.84
C CYS A 237 -23.39 11.97 -9.19
N THR A 238 -23.01 10.71 -8.97
CA THR A 238 -21.67 10.35 -8.47
C THR A 238 -20.56 10.76 -9.44
N ALA A 239 -20.74 10.55 -10.75
CA ALA A 239 -19.75 10.89 -11.77
C ALA A 239 -19.54 12.41 -11.88
N VAL A 240 -20.61 13.21 -11.81
CA VAL A 240 -20.54 14.67 -11.77
C VAL A 240 -19.80 15.13 -10.52
N PHE A 241 -20.17 14.64 -9.34
CA PHE A 241 -19.51 15.01 -8.09
C PHE A 241 -18.02 14.63 -8.09
N THR A 242 -17.70 13.36 -8.35
CA THR A 242 -16.31 12.86 -8.31
C THR A 242 -15.47 13.45 -9.45
N GLY A 243 -16.05 13.67 -10.63
CA GLY A 243 -15.43 14.32 -11.77
C GLY A 243 -15.04 15.77 -11.49
N LEU A 244 -15.91 16.54 -10.83
CA LEU A 244 -15.58 17.91 -10.39
C LEU A 244 -14.36 17.93 -9.48
N PHE A 245 -14.24 16.99 -8.53
CA PHE A 245 -13.02 16.88 -7.71
C PHE A 245 -11.80 16.46 -8.54
N ALA A 246 -11.98 15.54 -9.49
CA ALA A 246 -10.90 15.04 -10.33
C ALA A 246 -10.27 16.13 -11.20
N VAL A 247 -11.09 17.04 -11.73
CA VAL A 247 -10.65 18.23 -12.48
C VAL A 247 -9.63 19.06 -11.69
N PHE A 248 -9.77 19.11 -10.36
CA PHE A 248 -8.91 19.86 -9.44
C PHE A 248 -7.72 19.05 -8.88
N TYR A 249 -7.52 17.81 -9.28
CA TYR A 249 -6.36 17.04 -8.83
C TYR A 249 -5.07 17.60 -9.40
N GLN A 250 -4.08 17.77 -8.51
CA GLN A 250 -2.76 18.22 -8.88
C GLN A 250 -2.01 17.10 -9.60
N ARG A 251 -1.57 17.33 -10.84
CA ARG A 251 -1.02 16.27 -11.72
C ARG A 251 0.15 15.53 -11.12
N GLN A 252 1.09 16.25 -10.51
CA GLN A 252 2.30 15.65 -9.92
C GLN A 252 1.98 14.85 -8.66
N LEU A 253 1.05 15.35 -7.83
CA LEU A 253 0.63 14.67 -6.61
C LEU A 253 -0.20 13.42 -6.93
N LEU A 254 -1.03 13.50 -7.96
CA LEU A 254 -1.77 12.37 -8.51
C LEU A 254 -0.82 11.30 -9.10
N LYS A 255 0.20 11.71 -9.88
CA LYS A 255 1.24 10.78 -10.37
C LYS A 255 1.99 10.12 -9.21
N LEU A 256 2.32 10.88 -8.17
CA LEU A 256 2.96 10.35 -6.97
C LEU A 256 2.05 9.36 -6.23
N LEU A 257 0.74 9.64 -6.20
CA LEU A 257 -0.27 8.79 -5.59
C LEU A 257 -0.46 7.49 -6.38
N PHE A 258 -0.63 7.54 -7.70
CA PHE A 258 -0.71 6.35 -8.55
C PHE A 258 0.55 5.51 -8.55
N THR A 259 1.72 6.12 -8.31
CA THR A 259 2.98 5.38 -8.14
C THR A 259 3.21 4.91 -6.71
N SER A 260 2.34 5.28 -5.76
CA SER A 260 2.34 4.76 -4.41
C SER A 260 1.76 3.35 -4.39
N PHE A 261 2.51 2.42 -3.81
CA PHE A 261 2.03 1.06 -3.61
C PHE A 261 0.73 1.01 -2.82
N ASP A 262 0.59 1.85 -1.78
CA ASP A 262 -0.60 1.77 -0.92
C ASP A 262 -1.86 2.13 -1.71
N PHE A 263 -1.81 3.15 -2.57
CA PHE A 263 -2.91 3.46 -3.49
C PHE A 263 -3.20 2.29 -4.43
N ALA A 264 -2.17 1.77 -5.13
CA ALA A 264 -2.34 0.67 -6.07
C ALA A 264 -2.94 -0.57 -5.41
N PHE A 265 -2.54 -0.86 -4.16
CA PHE A 265 -3.09 -1.94 -3.36
C PHE A 265 -4.57 -1.71 -3.03
N TYR A 266 -4.95 -0.55 -2.48
CA TYR A 266 -6.36 -0.26 -2.18
C TYR A 266 -7.22 -0.30 -3.45
N SER A 267 -6.76 0.36 -4.52
CA SER A 267 -7.45 0.38 -5.82
C SER A 267 -7.60 -1.02 -6.41
N PHE A 268 -6.59 -1.87 -6.31
CA PHE A 268 -6.67 -3.26 -6.79
C PHE A 268 -7.68 -4.08 -5.97
N GLN A 269 -7.59 -4.00 -4.63
CA GLN A 269 -8.48 -4.76 -3.74
C GLN A 269 -9.95 -4.39 -3.95
N ILE A 270 -10.27 -3.09 -4.02
CA ILE A 270 -11.65 -2.64 -4.28
C ILE A 270 -12.11 -3.08 -5.67
N THR A 271 -11.28 -2.89 -6.71
CA THR A 271 -11.66 -3.24 -8.10
C THR A 271 -11.91 -4.74 -8.24
N CYS A 272 -11.09 -5.58 -7.60
CA CYS A 272 -11.32 -7.03 -7.60
C CYS A 272 -12.57 -7.43 -6.81
N ALA A 273 -12.86 -6.77 -5.68
CA ALA A 273 -14.09 -7.00 -4.94
C ALA A 273 -15.32 -6.58 -5.77
N ASP A 274 -15.28 -5.42 -6.40
CA ASP A 274 -16.37 -4.91 -7.25
C ASP A 274 -16.61 -5.77 -8.49
N ILE A 275 -15.55 -6.20 -9.18
CA ILE A 275 -15.67 -7.17 -10.28
C ILE A 275 -16.27 -8.49 -9.77
N GLY A 276 -15.83 -8.97 -8.61
CA GLY A 276 -16.40 -10.16 -7.97
C GLY A 276 -17.89 -9.97 -7.67
N ALA A 277 -18.30 -8.82 -7.15
CA ALA A 277 -19.71 -8.49 -6.93
C ALA A 277 -20.51 -8.44 -8.23
N CYS A 278 -19.98 -7.83 -9.31
CA CYS A 278 -20.62 -7.83 -10.62
C CYS A 278 -20.84 -9.25 -11.16
N VAL A 279 -19.85 -10.13 -11.02
CA VAL A 279 -19.96 -11.55 -11.40
C VAL A 279 -20.99 -12.28 -10.53
N LEU A 280 -21.03 -12.02 -9.22
CA LEU A 280 -22.06 -12.59 -8.32
C LEU A 280 -23.48 -12.18 -8.72
N TYR A 281 -23.67 -10.96 -9.19
CA TYR A 281 -24.94 -10.49 -9.75
C TYR A 281 -25.14 -10.86 -11.22
N ASN A 282 -24.32 -11.76 -11.77
CA ASN A 282 -24.37 -12.21 -13.15
C ASN A 282 -24.44 -11.04 -14.16
N TRP A 283 -23.65 -9.99 -13.91
CA TRP A 283 -23.60 -8.78 -14.73
C TRP A 283 -24.94 -8.06 -14.91
N ASN A 284 -25.86 -8.21 -13.95
CA ASN A 284 -27.14 -7.51 -13.96
C ASN A 284 -26.90 -5.99 -14.02
N THR A 285 -27.33 -5.36 -15.11
CA THR A 285 -26.99 -3.97 -15.44
C THR A 285 -27.27 -2.98 -14.31
N PRO A 286 -28.48 -2.87 -13.73
CA PRO A 286 -28.73 -1.91 -12.66
C PRO A 286 -27.83 -2.14 -11.43
N ARG A 287 -27.59 -3.39 -11.03
CA ARG A 287 -26.69 -3.71 -9.90
C ARG A 287 -25.23 -3.34 -10.23
N CYS A 288 -24.76 -3.64 -11.43
CA CYS A 288 -23.41 -3.29 -11.88
C CYS A 288 -23.20 -1.78 -11.96
N LEU A 289 -24.20 -1.01 -12.38
CA LEU A 289 -24.14 0.47 -12.38
C LEU A 289 -24.02 1.02 -10.95
N MET A 290 -24.70 0.41 -9.97
CA MET A 290 -24.51 0.78 -8.57
C MET A 290 -23.12 0.45 -8.06
N ILE A 291 -22.62 -0.75 -8.35
CA ILE A 291 -21.26 -1.17 -7.97
C ILE A 291 -20.24 -0.23 -8.60
N LEU A 292 -20.43 0.17 -9.86
CA LEU A 292 -19.58 1.16 -10.52
C LEU A 292 -19.64 2.54 -9.83
N SER A 293 -20.81 2.96 -9.34
CA SER A 293 -20.96 4.18 -8.54
C SER A 293 -20.19 4.06 -7.22
N CYS A 294 -20.30 2.94 -6.51
CA CYS A 294 -19.52 2.66 -5.29
C CYS A 294 -18.01 2.63 -5.57
N TRP A 295 -17.59 2.05 -6.70
CA TRP A 295 -16.21 2.06 -7.16
C TRP A 295 -15.70 3.48 -7.38
N LEU A 296 -16.48 4.37 -8.03
CA LEU A 296 -16.13 5.77 -8.21
C LEU A 296 -15.98 6.50 -6.86
N TRP A 297 -16.86 6.25 -5.89
CA TRP A 297 -16.72 6.79 -4.54
C TRP A 297 -15.44 6.33 -3.84
N ALA A 298 -15.08 5.05 -3.99
CA ALA A 298 -13.83 4.52 -3.46
C ALA A 298 -12.61 5.18 -4.11
N GLN A 299 -12.60 5.30 -5.44
CA GLN A 299 -11.52 5.96 -6.18
C GLN A 299 -11.40 7.44 -5.80
N TRP A 300 -12.51 8.15 -5.68
CA TRP A 300 -12.53 9.53 -5.19
C TRP A 300 -11.90 9.62 -3.80
N ALA A 301 -12.33 8.79 -2.86
CA ALA A 301 -11.77 8.78 -1.50
C ALA A 301 -10.26 8.48 -1.50
N PHE A 302 -9.81 7.55 -2.35
CA PHE A 302 -8.39 7.22 -2.48
C PHE A 302 -7.55 8.28 -3.19
N THR A 303 -8.18 9.15 -3.99
CA THR A 303 -7.50 10.21 -4.75
C THR A 303 -7.57 11.58 -4.10
N LEU A 304 -8.26 11.75 -2.98
CA LEU A 304 -8.33 13.02 -2.23
C LEU A 304 -6.98 13.62 -1.85
N ASP A 305 -5.97 12.78 -1.66
CA ASP A 305 -4.59 13.21 -1.42
C ASP A 305 -3.99 14.01 -2.58
N ALA A 306 -4.52 13.89 -3.79
CA ALA A 306 -4.11 14.69 -4.94
C ALA A 306 -4.69 16.12 -4.93
N LEU A 307 -5.63 16.42 -4.03
CA LEU A 307 -6.22 17.74 -3.87
C LEU A 307 -5.35 18.58 -2.93
N THR A 308 -4.88 19.75 -3.38
CA THR A 308 -4.07 20.65 -2.55
C THR A 308 -4.91 21.29 -1.43
N PRO A 309 -4.29 21.73 -0.31
CA PRO A 309 -5.00 22.45 0.74
C PRO A 309 -5.74 23.68 0.23
N THR A 310 -5.12 24.44 -0.69
CA THR A 310 -5.74 25.60 -1.33
C THR A 310 -7.02 25.22 -2.04
N THR A 311 -7.02 24.13 -2.82
CA THR A 311 -8.22 23.67 -3.51
C THR A 311 -9.26 23.07 -2.57
N ARG A 312 -8.84 22.38 -1.50
CA ARG A 312 -9.76 21.90 -0.44
C ARG A 312 -10.50 23.06 0.22
N ASN A 313 -9.77 24.14 0.55
CA ASN A 313 -10.35 25.36 1.13
C ASN A 313 -11.30 26.05 0.14
N MET A 314 -10.94 26.13 -1.15
CA MET A 314 -11.80 26.65 -2.21
C MET A 314 -13.12 25.87 -2.32
N LEU A 315 -13.07 24.55 -2.22
CA LEU A 315 -14.25 23.67 -2.25
C LEU A 315 -14.97 23.56 -0.90
N LYS A 316 -14.47 24.21 0.16
CA LYS A 316 -14.90 24.05 1.56
C LYS A 316 -14.97 22.58 2.01
N PHE A 317 -14.11 21.75 1.42
CA PHE A 317 -14.12 20.31 1.63
C PHE A 317 -13.23 19.94 2.82
N GLN A 318 -13.75 19.10 3.72
CA GLN A 318 -12.98 18.53 4.82
C GLN A 318 -12.66 17.06 4.52
N VAL A 319 -11.40 16.67 4.69
CA VAL A 319 -10.93 15.29 4.41
C VAL A 319 -11.67 14.25 5.26
N ARG A 320 -12.15 14.65 6.45
CA ARG A 320 -12.93 13.79 7.36
C ARG A 320 -14.22 13.28 6.73
N PHE A 321 -14.79 14.00 5.77
CA PHE A 321 -16.01 13.57 5.06
C PHE A 321 -15.81 12.32 4.20
N ALA A 322 -14.56 11.96 3.87
CA ALA A 322 -14.27 10.72 3.17
C ALA A 322 -14.38 9.47 4.06
N ALA A 323 -14.23 9.62 5.39
CA ALA A 323 -14.32 8.52 6.34
C ALA A 323 -15.69 7.83 6.32
N PRO A 324 -16.84 8.54 6.45
CA PRO A 324 -18.15 7.90 6.38
C PRO A 324 -18.43 7.26 5.01
N VAL A 325 -17.95 7.85 3.91
CA VAL A 325 -18.06 7.24 2.57
C VAL A 325 -17.38 5.88 2.53
N LEU A 326 -16.15 5.78 3.02
CA LEU A 326 -15.44 4.48 3.11
C LEU A 326 -16.12 3.51 4.09
N CYS A 327 -16.70 4.00 5.20
CA CYS A 327 -17.48 3.14 6.11
C CYS A 327 -18.70 2.53 5.40
N LEU A 328 -19.45 3.32 4.62
CA LEU A 328 -20.61 2.85 3.86
C LEU A 328 -20.19 1.83 2.80
N LEU A 329 -19.10 2.07 2.09
CA LEU A 329 -18.55 1.11 1.11
C LEU A 329 -18.16 -0.23 1.77
N LEU A 330 -17.51 -0.19 2.93
CA LEU A 330 -17.21 -1.42 3.67
C LEU A 330 -18.49 -2.12 4.15
N PHE A 331 -19.46 -1.35 4.62
CA PHE A 331 -20.74 -1.87 5.06
C PHE A 331 -21.47 -2.60 3.91
N ASP A 332 -21.47 -2.04 2.71
CA ASP A 332 -22.03 -2.68 1.51
C ASP A 332 -21.38 -4.03 1.21
N HIS A 333 -20.05 -4.10 1.23
CA HIS A 333 -19.35 -5.36 0.99
C HIS A 333 -19.64 -6.39 2.07
N LEU A 334 -19.63 -6.00 3.34
CA LEU A 334 -19.99 -6.87 4.47
C LEU A 334 -21.43 -7.34 4.37
N ARG A 335 -22.34 -6.49 3.90
CA ARG A 335 -23.74 -6.85 3.66
C ARG A 335 -23.88 -7.87 2.54
N ILE A 336 -23.11 -7.75 1.45
CA ILE A 336 -23.11 -8.78 0.40
C ILE A 336 -22.59 -10.11 0.97
N ILE A 337 -21.54 -10.10 1.80
CA ILE A 337 -21.06 -11.31 2.49
C ILE A 337 -22.16 -11.89 3.39
N TYR A 338 -22.85 -11.06 4.17
CA TYR A 338 -24.00 -11.47 4.97
C TYR A 338 -25.09 -12.10 4.10
N ARG A 339 -25.40 -11.52 2.93
CA ARG A 339 -26.37 -12.07 1.98
C ARG A 339 -25.92 -13.39 1.34
N ILE A 340 -24.62 -13.68 1.28
CA ILE A 340 -24.11 -14.96 0.76
C ILE A 340 -24.28 -16.07 1.80
N PHE A 341 -23.96 -15.80 3.06
CA PHE A 341 -23.88 -16.84 4.08
C PHE A 341 -25.14 -16.99 4.94
N LEU A 342 -25.90 -15.90 5.14
CA LEU A 342 -26.98 -15.86 6.13
C LEU A 342 -28.35 -15.56 5.52
N ALA A 343 -28.42 -14.68 4.51
CA ALA A 343 -29.66 -14.51 3.76
C ALA A 343 -29.72 -15.58 2.65
N LYS A 344 -30.78 -16.38 2.58
CA LYS A 344 -30.97 -17.34 1.47
C LYS A 344 -31.39 -16.61 0.20
N ASP A 345 -30.50 -15.78 -0.30
CA ASP A 345 -30.78 -14.87 -1.39
C ASP A 345 -30.72 -15.57 -2.75
N THR A 346 -31.77 -15.42 -3.54
CA THR A 346 -31.91 -16.04 -4.85
C THR A 346 -31.31 -15.20 -5.97
N GLU A 347 -30.99 -13.92 -5.72
CA GLU A 347 -30.39 -13.04 -6.73
C GLU A 347 -28.89 -13.32 -6.96
N LEU A 348 -28.17 -13.76 -5.91
CA LEU A 348 -26.73 -14.01 -5.98
C LEU A 348 -26.46 -15.38 -6.61
N ARG A 349 -25.48 -15.43 -7.52
CA ARG A 349 -25.07 -16.67 -8.18
C ARG A 349 -23.60 -16.94 -7.95
N ASP A 350 -23.29 -18.13 -7.45
CA ASP A 350 -21.90 -18.58 -7.47
C ASP A 350 -21.51 -18.94 -8.90
N SER A 351 -20.58 -18.17 -9.45
CA SER A 351 -20.07 -18.37 -10.80
C SER A 351 -18.63 -18.90 -10.73
N VAL A 352 -18.31 -19.79 -11.67
CA VAL A 352 -16.94 -20.27 -11.84
C VAL A 352 -16.15 -19.21 -12.61
N ILE A 353 -15.11 -18.67 -11.98
CA ILE A 353 -14.18 -17.72 -12.63
C ILE A 353 -13.30 -18.46 -13.62
N PHE A 354 -12.80 -19.61 -13.19
CA PHE A 354 -11.84 -20.41 -13.95
C PHE A 354 -12.12 -21.88 -13.70
N GLU A 355 -12.28 -22.61 -14.79
CA GLU A 355 -12.42 -24.07 -14.81
C GLU A 355 -11.29 -24.62 -15.68
N GLY A 356 -10.52 -25.56 -15.15
CA GLY A 356 -9.45 -26.18 -15.92
C GLY A 356 -8.95 -27.46 -15.29
N THR A 357 -8.45 -28.38 -16.11
CA THR A 357 -7.81 -29.62 -15.65
C THR A 357 -6.30 -29.42 -15.57
N ILE A 358 -5.73 -29.52 -14.36
CA ILE A 358 -4.29 -29.45 -14.14
C ILE A 358 -3.84 -30.79 -13.54
N TRP A 359 -2.98 -31.54 -14.26
CA TRP A 359 -2.53 -32.88 -13.85
C TRP A 359 -3.67 -33.86 -13.54
N ASP A 360 -4.65 -33.96 -14.44
CA ASP A 360 -5.84 -34.80 -14.29
C ASP A 360 -6.76 -34.44 -13.11
N HIS A 361 -6.49 -33.33 -12.42
CA HIS A 361 -7.36 -32.81 -11.37
C HIS A 361 -8.17 -31.62 -11.91
N HIS A 362 -9.48 -31.67 -11.69
CA HIS A 362 -10.41 -30.61 -12.09
C HIS A 362 -10.33 -29.46 -11.07
N LEU A 363 -9.73 -28.34 -11.48
CA LEU A 363 -9.62 -27.13 -10.68
C LEU A 363 -10.77 -26.19 -11.04
N VAL A 364 -11.63 -25.92 -10.06
CA VAL A 364 -12.73 -24.96 -10.16
C VAL A 364 -12.46 -23.81 -9.21
N ILE A 365 -12.19 -22.63 -9.73
CA ILE A 365 -12.06 -21.41 -8.93
C ILE A 365 -13.40 -20.68 -8.96
N ARG A 366 -14.04 -20.60 -7.79
CA ARG A 366 -15.35 -19.96 -7.61
C ARG A 366 -15.22 -18.50 -7.20
N VAL A 367 -16.24 -17.69 -7.52
CA VAL A 367 -16.19 -16.24 -7.28
C VAL A 367 -16.40 -15.88 -5.81
N ILE A 368 -17.24 -16.63 -5.08
CA ILE A 368 -17.58 -16.34 -3.68
C ILE A 368 -16.35 -16.36 -2.76
N PRO A 369 -15.53 -17.43 -2.73
CA PRO A 369 -14.33 -17.48 -1.91
C PRO A 369 -13.38 -16.30 -2.18
N PHE A 370 -13.21 -15.97 -3.46
CA PHE A 370 -12.40 -14.85 -3.91
C PHE A 370 -12.95 -13.53 -3.38
N TYR A 371 -14.23 -13.25 -3.61
CA TYR A 371 -14.91 -12.04 -3.17
C TYR A 371 -14.85 -11.84 -1.65
N VAL A 372 -15.15 -12.89 -0.88
CA VAL A 372 -15.10 -12.86 0.59
C VAL A 372 -13.68 -12.54 1.08
N SER A 373 -12.67 -13.23 0.52
CA SER A 373 -11.26 -12.98 0.86
C SER A 373 -10.84 -11.53 0.60
N ARG A 374 -11.19 -10.99 -0.59
CA ARG A 374 -10.89 -9.59 -0.94
C ARG A 374 -11.60 -8.61 -0.02
N SER A 375 -12.88 -8.83 0.27
CA SER A 375 -13.70 -7.94 1.10
C SER A 375 -13.24 -7.89 2.57
N LEU A 376 -12.85 -9.04 3.14
CA LEU A 376 -12.27 -9.09 4.49
C LEU A 376 -10.90 -8.40 4.55
N THR A 377 -10.06 -8.62 3.54
CA THR A 377 -8.79 -7.92 3.39
C THR A 377 -9.02 -6.41 3.33
N LEU A 378 -9.91 -5.97 2.44
CA LEU A 378 -10.29 -4.58 2.27
C LEU A 378 -10.79 -3.97 3.58
N SER A 379 -11.62 -4.67 4.35
CA SER A 379 -12.14 -4.22 5.65
C SER A 379 -11.02 -3.95 6.67
N MET A 380 -10.06 -4.86 6.80
CA MET A 380 -8.92 -4.69 7.69
C MET A 380 -8.01 -3.51 7.29
N TRP A 381 -7.80 -3.31 5.99
CA TRP A 381 -6.94 -2.22 5.53
C TRP A 381 -7.64 -0.87 5.55
N CYS A 382 -8.91 -0.83 5.13
CA CYS A 382 -9.70 0.40 5.11
C CYS A 382 -10.02 0.89 6.53
N SER A 383 -10.16 0.04 7.55
CA SER A 383 -10.30 0.51 8.94
C SER A 383 -9.12 1.40 9.38
N ARG A 384 -7.89 1.04 8.98
CA ARG A 384 -6.68 1.85 9.20
C ARG A 384 -6.68 3.14 8.39
N LEU A 385 -7.30 3.17 7.22
CA LEU A 385 -7.46 4.37 6.41
C LEU A 385 -8.54 5.29 6.98
N ILE A 386 -9.70 4.75 7.35
CA ILE A 386 -10.82 5.44 7.99
C ILE A 386 -10.35 6.11 9.28
N SER A 387 -9.65 5.38 10.16
CA SER A 387 -9.08 5.95 11.39
C SER A 387 -8.16 7.15 11.12
N ARG A 388 -7.37 7.11 10.03
CA ARG A 388 -6.52 8.23 9.62
C ARG A 388 -7.30 9.41 9.06
N LEU A 389 -8.32 9.15 8.25
CA LEU A 389 -9.17 10.20 7.68
C LEU A 389 -9.97 10.89 8.78
N ALA A 390 -10.53 10.12 9.73
CA ALA A 390 -11.29 10.63 10.86
C ALA A 390 -10.43 11.47 11.82
N SER A 391 -9.19 11.04 12.11
CA SER A 391 -8.26 11.77 12.98
C SER A 391 -7.40 12.82 12.24
N GLY A 392 -7.58 12.97 10.92
CA GLY A 392 -6.79 13.86 10.09
C GLY A 392 -7.16 15.34 10.25
N SER A 393 -6.18 16.22 10.04
CA SER A 393 -6.41 17.64 9.73
C SER A 393 -6.54 17.80 8.20
N ASN A 394 -7.16 18.88 7.73
CA ASN A 394 -7.36 19.15 6.30
C ASN A 394 -6.07 19.34 5.50
N ASP A 395 -4.97 19.71 6.17
CA ASP A 395 -3.67 19.88 5.55
C ASP A 395 -2.88 18.57 5.46
N ASN A 396 -3.35 17.52 6.14
CA ASN A 396 -2.67 16.24 6.17
C ASN A 396 -3.01 15.43 4.93
N VAL A 397 -2.01 14.68 4.48
CA VAL A 397 -2.13 13.71 3.40
C VAL A 397 -2.32 12.32 4.02
N SER A 398 -3.31 11.58 3.56
CA SER A 398 -3.86 10.40 4.24
C SER A 398 -3.20 9.09 3.81
N ILE A 399 -3.06 8.87 2.51
CA ILE A 399 -2.47 7.72 1.81
C ILE A 399 -1.00 7.97 1.51
N LEU A 400 -0.62 9.12 0.95
CA LEU A 400 0.79 9.48 0.81
C LEU A 400 1.39 9.72 2.18
N ARG A 401 2.54 9.11 2.42
CA ARG A 401 3.28 9.28 3.67
C ARG A 401 4.74 9.51 3.38
N GLY A 402 5.37 10.30 4.23
CA GLY A 402 6.79 10.62 4.17
C GLY A 402 7.64 9.43 4.58
N THR A 403 8.78 9.29 3.94
CA THR A 403 9.80 8.31 4.33
C THR A 403 10.71 8.91 5.39
N VAL A 404 10.95 8.17 6.46
CA VAL A 404 11.97 8.49 7.47
C VAL A 404 13.23 7.69 7.14
N SER A 405 14.40 8.25 7.37
CA SER A 405 15.69 7.56 7.28
C SER A 405 16.49 7.76 8.55
N TYR A 406 17.45 6.89 8.81
CA TYR A 406 18.45 7.09 9.85
C TYR A 406 19.83 6.78 9.30
N ASP A 407 20.86 7.33 9.94
CA ASP A 407 22.23 6.98 9.62
C ASP A 407 22.59 5.60 10.19
N ASN A 408 23.04 4.71 9.32
CA ASN A 408 23.50 3.39 9.73
C ASN A 408 24.92 3.46 10.27
N ILE A 409 25.01 3.69 11.58
CA ILE A 409 26.26 3.79 12.34
C ILE A 409 27.15 2.56 12.12
N PHE A 410 26.58 1.34 12.10
CA PHE A 410 27.34 0.11 11.87
C PHE A 410 28.05 0.09 10.52
N SER A 411 27.39 0.59 9.48
CA SER A 411 28.00 0.68 8.14
C SER A 411 29.14 1.70 8.09
N ARG A 412 29.05 2.77 8.90
CA ARG A 412 30.08 3.79 9.04
C ARG A 412 31.29 3.25 9.82
N GLY A 413 31.05 2.51 10.90
CA GLY A 413 32.08 1.81 11.67
C GLY A 413 32.88 0.82 10.83
N ARG A 414 32.21 0.00 10.01
CA ARG A 414 32.88 -0.97 9.13
C ARG A 414 33.72 -0.29 8.04
N ARG A 415 33.22 0.78 7.42
CA ARG A 415 34.02 1.57 6.46
C ARG A 415 35.23 2.22 7.14
N ARG A 416 35.04 2.81 8.33
CA ARG A 416 36.12 3.44 9.08
C ARG A 416 37.18 2.42 9.47
N SER A 417 36.79 1.23 9.94
CA SER A 417 37.69 0.11 10.21
C SER A 417 38.46 -0.32 8.96
N SER A 418 37.78 -0.51 7.82
CA SER A 418 38.46 -0.88 6.56
C SER A 418 39.38 0.21 6.00
N HIS A 419 39.06 1.48 6.25
CA HIS A 419 39.90 2.60 5.86
C HIS A 419 41.10 2.72 6.79
N MET A 420 40.90 2.51 8.10
CA MET A 420 41.99 2.48 9.08
C MET A 420 42.93 1.31 8.80
N SER A 421 42.41 0.12 8.50
CA SER A 421 43.25 -1.04 8.14
C SER A 421 44.08 -0.75 6.89
N ARG A 422 43.50 -0.13 5.86
CA ARG A 422 44.24 0.30 4.67
C ARG A 422 45.28 1.38 4.96
N ILE A 423 44.97 2.38 5.78
CA ILE A 423 45.96 3.39 6.17
C ILE A 423 47.12 2.74 6.94
N VAL A 424 46.82 1.83 7.86
CA VAL A 424 47.83 1.10 8.63
C VAL A 424 48.70 0.25 7.70
N GLU A 425 48.11 -0.44 6.73
CA GLU A 425 48.82 -1.24 5.73
C GLU A 425 49.69 -0.39 4.80
N VAL A 426 49.18 0.73 4.29
CA VAL A 426 49.96 1.67 3.45
C VAL A 426 51.11 2.29 4.24
N LYS A 427 50.90 2.67 5.51
CA LYS A 427 51.97 3.16 6.38
C LYS A 427 53.03 2.10 6.65
N ALA A 428 52.62 0.85 6.90
CA ALA A 428 53.53 -0.28 7.04
C ALA A 428 54.38 -0.49 5.78
N LEU A 429 53.76 -0.53 4.59
CA LEU A 429 54.46 -0.63 3.30
C LEU A 429 55.43 0.53 3.05
N ALA A 430 55.01 1.77 3.30
CA ALA A 430 55.87 2.95 3.15
C ALA A 430 57.09 2.88 4.08
N SER A 431 56.89 2.46 5.34
CA SER A 431 58.00 2.27 6.28
C SER A 431 58.97 1.15 5.87
N ALA A 432 58.48 0.07 5.25
CA ALA A 432 59.32 -1.01 4.74
C ALA A 432 60.14 -0.58 3.52
N LEU A 433 59.54 0.18 2.59
CA LEU A 433 60.24 0.75 1.42
C LEU A 433 61.31 1.76 1.83
N SER A 434 61.02 2.64 2.80
CA SER A 434 62.01 3.59 3.33
C SER A 434 63.23 2.91 3.96
N ARG A 435 63.06 1.74 4.58
CA ARG A 435 64.20 0.93 5.06
C ARG A 435 65.03 0.36 3.92
N ARG A 436 64.41 -0.02 2.80
CA ARG A 436 65.10 -0.65 1.65
C ARG A 436 65.96 0.34 0.85
N THR A 437 65.56 1.61 0.78
CA THR A 437 66.35 2.67 0.11
C THR A 437 67.54 3.18 0.94
N ARG A 438 67.70 2.71 2.19
CA ARG A 438 68.82 3.11 3.06
C ARG A 438 69.97 2.09 3.09
N VAL A 439 70.06 1.23 2.08
CA VAL A 439 71.23 0.37 1.85
C VAL A 439 72.29 1.18 1.12
N SER A 440 73.48 1.24 1.72
CA SER A 440 74.59 2.14 1.43
C SER A 440 74.99 2.25 -0.04
N PRO A 441 75.46 3.44 -0.50
CA PRO A 441 76.32 3.51 -1.66
C PRO A 441 77.58 2.68 -1.37
N ALA A 442 77.77 1.62 -2.16
CA ALA A 442 78.99 0.84 -2.13
C ALA A 442 80.16 1.77 -2.46
N THR A 443 81.07 1.91 -1.49
CA THR A 443 82.36 2.56 -1.65
C THR A 443 83.15 1.84 -2.73
N SER A 444 83.17 2.38 -3.95
CA SER A 444 84.14 2.00 -4.98
C SER A 444 85.49 2.58 -4.60
N PHE A 445 86.32 1.71 -4.00
CA PHE A 445 87.73 1.96 -3.72
C PHE A 445 88.49 2.01 -5.05
N CYS A 446 88.90 3.21 -5.48
CA CYS A 446 89.85 3.38 -6.58
C CYS A 446 91.22 3.71 -5.99
N GLN A 447 92.12 2.71 -6.02
CA GLN A 447 93.57 2.91 -5.98
C GLN A 447 93.99 3.70 -7.22
N GLU A 448 94.83 4.73 -7.09
CA GLU A 448 95.98 4.90 -8.01
C GLU A 448 97.09 5.82 -7.45
N LYS A 449 98.26 5.19 -7.30
CA LYS A 449 99.68 5.61 -7.29
C LYS A 449 100.07 7.10 -7.34
N THR A 450 100.98 7.46 -6.43
CA THR A 450 102.02 8.50 -6.64
C THR A 450 103.38 7.87 -6.93
N ILE A 451 104.13 8.60 -7.77
CA ILE A 451 105.49 8.37 -8.32
C ILE A 451 106.54 8.26 -7.23
#